data_AF-A0A7L5DX65-F1
#
_entry.id   AF-A0A7L5DX65-F1
#
_cell.length_a   1.000
_cell.length_b   1.000
_cell.length_c   1.000
_cell.angle_alpha   90.00
_cell.angle_beta   90.00
_cell.angle_gamma   90.00
#
_symmetry.space_group_name_H-M   'P 1'
#
loop_
_entity.id
_entity.type
_entity.pdbx_description
1 polymer ?
#
loop_
_entity_poly.entity_id
_entity_poly.type
_entity_poly.pdbx_seq_one_letter_code
_entity_poly.pdbx_strand_id
1 'polypeptide(L)'
;MFDQILEMVKDHIGGNPQVASAIPNGQQDAVHKEIASHINEGIVNQASAQGGVGGLLSSLTGSLSSGNPVTSAITGGLVGSLGSKFGLPPAATGAIAAALPGILNKFAHKANDPNDPSITPDSIQSSLPGGLGGVLGGLF
;
A
#
# COMPACT_ATOMS: atom_id res chain seq x y z
N MET A 1 10.43 1.43 -3.79
CA MET A 1 8.96 1.24 -3.76
C MET A 1 8.30 1.97 -2.59
N PHE A 2 8.73 1.76 -1.35
CA PHE A 2 8.12 2.40 -0.17
C PHE A 2 7.97 3.92 -0.29
N ASP A 3 9.00 4.65 -0.72
CA ASP A 3 8.92 6.11 -0.89
C ASP A 3 7.81 6.55 -1.85
N GLN A 4 7.57 5.78 -2.91
CA GLN A 4 6.50 6.06 -3.87
C GLN A 4 5.12 5.83 -3.25
N ILE A 5 4.98 4.79 -2.43
CA ILE A 5 3.75 4.57 -1.66
C ILE A 5 3.55 5.70 -0.67
N LEU A 6 4.60 6.11 0.04
CA LEU A 6 4.55 7.24 0.97
C LEU A 6 4.13 8.53 0.25
N GLU A 7 4.65 8.79 -0.94
CA GLU A 7 4.26 9.94 -1.74
C GLU A 7 2.79 9.89 -2.15
N MET A 8 2.29 8.74 -2.61
CA MET A 8 0.87 8.54 -2.94
C MET A 8 -0.04 8.70 -1.71
N VAL A 9 0.40 8.20 -0.55
CA VAL A 9 -0.31 8.39 0.72
C VAL A 9 -0.35 9.87 1.08
N LYS A 10 0.77 10.58 0.98
CA LYS A 10 0.81 12.02 1.27
C LYS A 10 -0.09 12.81 0.30
N ASP A 11 -0.13 12.42 -0.97
CA ASP A 11 -0.99 13.03 -1.99
C ASP A 11 -2.48 12.80 -1.71
N HIS A 12 -2.90 11.55 -1.43
CA HIS A 12 -4.30 11.21 -1.19
C HIS A 12 -4.81 11.56 0.22
N ILE A 13 -3.99 11.34 1.24
CA ILE A 13 -4.36 11.51 2.65
C ILE A 13 -4.01 12.91 3.15
N GLY A 14 -2.85 13.45 2.76
CA GLY A 14 -2.41 14.77 3.18
C GLY A 14 -3.32 15.90 2.68
N GLY A 15 -4.04 15.69 1.58
CA GLY A 15 -5.08 16.59 1.10
C GLY A 15 -6.41 16.52 1.85
N ASN A 16 -6.60 15.55 2.76
CA ASN A 16 -7.86 15.37 3.47
C ASN A 16 -7.84 16.11 4.83
N PRO A 17 -8.58 17.23 4.98
CA PRO A 17 -8.59 18.01 6.21
C PRO A 17 -9.17 17.25 7.41
N GLN A 18 -10.04 16.25 7.18
CA GLN A 18 -10.58 15.41 8.26
C GLN A 18 -9.52 14.48 8.83
N VAL A 19 -8.66 13.92 7.98
CA VAL A 19 -7.55 13.09 8.43
C VAL A 19 -6.46 13.95 9.06
N ALA A 20 -6.09 15.06 8.41
CA ALA A 20 -5.07 15.97 8.92
C ALA A 20 -5.43 16.52 10.31
N SER A 21 -6.70 16.86 10.56
CA SER A 21 -7.17 17.35 11.87
C SER A 21 -7.24 16.26 12.94
N ALA A 22 -7.32 14.99 12.55
CA ALA A 22 -7.39 13.86 13.48
C ALA A 22 -6.01 13.32 13.87
N ILE A 23 -4.97 13.64 13.10
CA ILE A 23 -3.59 13.25 13.40
C ILE A 23 -3.03 14.17 14.49
N PRO A 24 -2.45 13.62 15.57
CA PRO A 24 -1.78 14.43 16.59
C PRO A 24 -0.65 15.28 16.01
N ASN A 25 -0.49 16.50 16.52
CA ASN A 25 0.60 17.40 16.11
C ASN A 25 1.97 16.71 16.25
N GLY A 26 2.79 16.78 15.20
CA GLY A 26 4.10 16.13 15.14
C GLY A 26 4.09 14.64 14.77
N GLN A 27 2.90 14.02 14.61
CA GLN A 27 2.78 12.61 14.20
C GLN A 27 2.40 12.43 12.73
N GLN A 28 2.21 13.51 11.96
CA GLN A 28 1.81 13.42 10.55
C GLN A 28 2.76 12.55 9.72
N ASP A 29 4.06 12.79 9.80
CA ASP A 29 5.05 11.96 9.09
C ASP A 29 5.05 10.51 9.58
N ALA A 30 4.86 10.28 10.87
CA ALA A 30 4.82 8.93 11.44
C ALA A 30 3.57 8.17 10.97
N VAL A 31 2.40 8.81 10.97
CA VAL A 31 1.15 8.26 10.45
C VAL A 31 1.28 7.96 8.97
N HIS A 32 1.77 8.90 8.16
CA HIS A 32 1.94 8.65 6.72
C HIS A 32 2.93 7.50 6.44
N LYS A 33 4.03 7.41 7.19
CA LYS A 33 4.97 6.29 7.10
C LYS A 33 4.35 4.97 7.53
N GLU A 34 3.56 4.95 8.59
CA GLU A 34 2.84 3.74 9.01
C GLU A 34 1.86 3.29 7.94
N ILE A 35 1.07 4.21 7.39
CA ILE A 35 0.13 3.92 6.31
C ILE A 35 0.90 3.31 5.13
N ALA A 36 1.99 3.95 4.71
CA ALA A 36 2.82 3.45 3.62
C ALA A 36 3.42 2.08 3.92
N SER A 37 3.85 1.82 5.16
CA SER A 37 4.42 0.53 5.57
C SER A 37 3.37 -0.57 5.51
N HIS A 38 2.18 -0.31 6.07
CA HIS A 38 1.07 -1.25 6.04
C HIS A 38 0.58 -1.55 4.63
N ILE A 39 0.52 -0.54 3.75
CA ILE A 39 0.18 -0.74 2.35
C ILE A 39 1.26 -1.57 1.66
N ASN A 40 2.53 -1.25 1.87
CA ASN A 40 3.67 -1.97 1.31
C ASN A 40 3.67 -3.44 1.75
N GLU A 41 3.54 -3.71 3.05
CA GLU A 41 3.45 -5.06 3.61
C GLU A 41 2.20 -5.79 3.11
N GLY A 42 1.07 -5.09 3.06
CA GLY A 42 -0.17 -5.61 2.51
C GLY A 42 -0.01 -6.05 1.05
N ILE A 43 0.60 -5.22 0.21
CA ILE A 43 0.92 -5.52 -1.19
C ILE A 43 1.86 -6.73 -1.27
N VAL A 44 2.94 -6.78 -0.49
CA VAL A 44 3.89 -7.90 -0.50
C VAL A 44 3.23 -9.21 -0.07
N ASN A 45 2.40 -9.16 0.97
CA ASN A 45 1.64 -10.31 1.47
C ASN A 45 0.62 -10.79 0.44
N GLN A 46 -0.11 -9.87 -0.18
CA GLN A 46 -1.10 -10.20 -1.21
C GLN A 46 -0.43 -10.67 -2.51
N ALA A 47 0.71 -10.10 -2.91
CA ALA A 47 1.53 -10.62 -4.00
C ALA A 47 1.97 -12.05 -3.73
N SER A 48 2.43 -12.35 -2.52
CA SER A 48 2.80 -13.71 -2.15
C SER A 48 1.59 -14.66 -2.17
N ALA A 49 0.43 -14.20 -1.68
CA ALA A 49 -0.81 -14.99 -1.66
C ALA A 49 -1.42 -15.22 -3.06
N GLN A 50 -1.29 -14.26 -3.97
CA GLN A 50 -1.88 -14.31 -5.32
C GLN A 50 -0.97 -14.97 -6.36
N GLY A 51 0.11 -15.64 -5.94
CA GLY A 51 1.03 -16.33 -6.86
C GLY A 51 2.08 -15.41 -7.51
N GLY A 52 2.43 -14.31 -6.84
CA GLY A 52 3.44 -13.35 -7.26
C GLY A 52 2.85 -12.01 -7.71
N VAL A 53 3.73 -11.17 -8.25
CA VAL A 53 3.38 -9.80 -8.69
C VAL A 53 2.35 -9.80 -9.82
N GLY A 54 2.48 -10.72 -10.78
CA GLY A 54 1.53 -10.83 -11.89
C GLY A 54 0.11 -11.15 -11.43
N GLY A 55 -0.04 -12.06 -10.45
CA GLY A 55 -1.34 -12.40 -9.87
C GLY A 55 -1.94 -11.26 -9.05
N LEU A 56 -1.12 -10.53 -8.28
CA LEU A 56 -1.57 -9.33 -7.58
C LEU A 56 -2.03 -8.24 -8.55
N LEU A 57 -1.23 -7.92 -9.57
CA LEU A 57 -1.58 -6.90 -10.55
C LEU A 57 -2.85 -7.29 -11.30
N SER A 58 -2.97 -8.55 -11.73
CA SER A 58 -4.21 -9.06 -12.34
C SER A 58 -5.40 -8.97 -11.40
N SER A 59 -5.22 -9.16 -10.09
CA SER A 59 -6.28 -9.02 -9.09
C SER A 59 -6.68 -7.56 -8.91
N LEU A 60 -5.72 -6.64 -8.85
CA LEU A 60 -5.95 -5.19 -8.75
C LEU A 60 -6.61 -4.61 -10.00
N THR A 61 -6.15 -4.99 -11.19
CA THR A 61 -6.66 -4.47 -12.48
C THR A 61 -7.95 -5.17 -12.91
N GLY A 62 -8.05 -6.49 -12.69
CA GLY A 62 -9.23 -7.29 -13.04
C GLY A 62 -10.45 -7.02 -12.14
N SER A 63 -10.26 -6.37 -11.00
CA SER A 63 -11.31 -6.09 -10.02
C SER A 63 -11.38 -4.59 -9.68
N LEU A 64 -11.32 -3.73 -10.70
CA LEU A 64 -11.39 -2.25 -10.60
C LEU A 64 -12.68 -1.72 -9.90
N SER A 65 -13.62 -2.61 -9.58
CA SER A 65 -14.83 -2.31 -8.81
C SER A 65 -14.55 -2.33 -7.31
N SER A 66 -14.99 -1.27 -6.63
CA SER A 66 -15.03 -1.12 -5.17
C SER A 66 -15.49 -2.43 -4.48
N GLY A 67 -14.55 -3.15 -3.84
CA GLY A 67 -14.82 -4.45 -3.22
C GLY A 67 -13.76 -5.54 -3.39
N ASN A 68 -12.60 -5.24 -3.98
CA ASN A 68 -11.51 -6.22 -4.14
C ASN A 68 -11.07 -6.81 -2.79
N PRO A 69 -10.99 -8.16 -2.63
CA PRO A 69 -10.54 -8.79 -1.39
C PRO A 69 -9.13 -8.37 -0.97
N VAL A 70 -8.23 -8.09 -1.93
CA VAL A 70 -6.89 -7.55 -1.69
C VAL A 70 -7.00 -6.18 -1.00
N THR A 71 -7.77 -5.27 -1.59
CA THR A 71 -7.99 -3.93 -1.03
C THR A 71 -8.61 -4.02 0.37
N SER A 72 -9.64 -4.84 0.55
CA SER A 72 -10.27 -5.05 1.86
C SER A 72 -9.30 -5.60 2.91
N ALA A 73 -8.43 -6.55 2.53
CA ALA A 73 -7.44 -7.12 3.44
C ALA A 73 -6.40 -6.07 3.89
N ILE A 74 -5.89 -5.27 2.95
CA ILE A 74 -4.94 -4.20 3.26
C ILE A 74 -5.61 -3.12 4.11
N THR A 75 -6.83 -2.70 3.75
CA THR A 75 -7.63 -1.72 4.50
C THR A 75 -7.87 -2.17 5.94
N GLY A 76 -8.29 -3.42 6.14
CA GLY A 76 -8.60 -3.94 7.47
C GLY A 76 -7.40 -3.90 8.42
N GLY A 77 -6.23 -4.34 7.94
CA GLY A 77 -4.98 -4.28 8.71
C GLY A 77 -4.53 -2.84 8.98
N LEU A 78 -4.65 -1.97 7.98
CA LEU A 78 -4.28 -0.56 8.10
C LEU A 78 -5.13 0.18 9.14
N VAL A 79 -6.47 0.07 9.05
CA VAL A 79 -7.39 0.73 10.00
C VAL A 79 -7.15 0.26 11.42
N GLY A 80 -6.91 -1.04 11.62
CA GLY A 80 -6.56 -1.60 12.93
C GLY A 80 -5.26 -1.00 13.47
N SER A 81 -4.20 -0.95 12.66
CA SER A 81 -2.91 -0.39 13.06
C SER A 81 -3.01 1.09 13.41
N LEU A 82 -3.68 1.89 12.59
CA LEU A 82 -3.85 3.32 12.82
C LEU A 82 -4.66 3.63 14.08
N GLY A 83 -5.76 2.90 14.28
CA GLY A 83 -6.57 3.02 15.49
C GLY A 83 -5.77 2.62 16.75
N SER A 84 -5.03 1.52 16.70
CA SER A 84 -4.31 0.99 17.87
C SER A 84 -2.98 1.67 18.16
N LYS A 85 -2.17 2.00 17.15
CA LYS A 85 -0.84 2.64 17.32
C LYS A 85 -0.93 4.14 17.53
N PHE A 86 -1.78 4.82 16.77
CA PHE A 86 -1.86 6.28 16.76
C PHE A 86 -3.09 6.81 17.48
N GLY A 87 -4.02 5.94 17.91
CA GLY A 87 -5.26 6.38 18.55
C GLY A 87 -6.20 7.14 17.60
N LEU A 88 -6.07 6.92 16.29
CA LEU A 88 -6.86 7.66 15.29
C LEU A 88 -8.35 7.32 15.43
N PRO A 89 -9.24 8.32 15.38
CA PRO A 89 -10.68 8.08 15.51
C PRO A 89 -11.22 7.32 14.27
N PRO A 90 -12.32 6.56 14.42
CA PRO A 90 -12.93 5.80 13.33
C PRO A 90 -13.27 6.63 12.09
N ALA A 91 -13.58 7.92 12.27
CA ALA A 91 -13.83 8.83 11.16
C ALA A 91 -12.58 9.07 10.29
N ALA A 92 -11.42 9.21 10.93
CA ALA A 92 -10.15 9.43 10.22
C ALA A 92 -9.64 8.15 9.58
N THR A 93 -9.68 7.03 10.31
CA THR A 93 -9.29 5.73 9.76
C THR A 93 -10.23 5.29 8.64
N GLY A 94 -11.53 5.60 8.76
CA GLY A 94 -12.52 5.41 7.69
C GLY A 94 -12.26 6.27 6.45
N ALA A 95 -11.85 7.54 6.62
CA ALA A 95 -11.45 8.39 5.50
C ALA A 95 -10.18 7.88 4.80
N ILE A 96 -9.19 7.39 5.56
CA ILE A 96 -7.99 6.75 5.00
C ILE A 96 -8.35 5.47 4.24
N ALA A 97 -9.20 4.64 4.84
CA ALA A 97 -9.73 3.43 4.21
C ALA A 97 -10.47 3.72 2.90
N ALA A 98 -11.23 4.81 2.83
CA ALA A 98 -11.95 5.24 1.63
C ALA A 98 -11.01 5.77 0.53
N ALA A 99 -9.85 6.32 0.90
CA ALA A 99 -8.83 6.78 -0.04
C ALA A 99 -7.93 5.64 -0.55
N LEU A 100 -7.83 4.53 0.20
CA LEU A 100 -6.95 3.41 -0.14
C LEU A 100 -7.21 2.79 -1.52
N PRO A 101 -8.46 2.56 -1.98
CA PRO A 101 -8.73 2.07 -3.32
C PRO A 101 -8.12 2.95 -4.42
N GLY A 102 -8.13 4.28 -4.24
CA GLY A 102 -7.53 5.24 -5.17
C GLY A 102 -6.00 5.12 -5.21
N ILE A 103 -5.37 4.95 -4.04
CA ILE A 103 -3.92 4.73 -3.91
C ILE A 103 -3.52 3.41 -4.58
N LEU A 104 -4.24 2.32 -4.31
CA LEU A 104 -3.97 1.00 -4.90
C LEU A 104 -4.21 0.99 -6.41
N ASN A 105 -5.22 1.72 -6.91
CA ASN A 105 -5.46 1.87 -8.33
C ASN A 105 -4.31 2.62 -9.01
N LYS A 106 -3.83 3.73 -8.42
CA LYS A 106 -2.64 4.44 -8.90
C LYS A 106 -1.39 3.54 -8.86
N PHE A 107 -1.22 2.77 -7.79
CA PHE A 107 -0.13 1.80 -7.67
C PHE A 107 -0.16 0.77 -8.79
N ALA A 108 -1.31 0.14 -9.05
CA ALA A 108 -1.46 -0.84 -10.12
C ALA A 108 -1.25 -0.22 -11.51
N HIS A 109 -1.68 1.03 -11.71
CA HIS A 109 -1.40 1.78 -12.94
C HIS A 109 0.10 1.99 -13.13
N LYS A 110 0.81 2.51 -12.11
CA LYS A 110 2.26 2.74 -12.15
C LYS A 110 3.01 1.43 -12.40
N ALA A 111 2.64 0.36 -11.68
CA ALA A 111 3.23 -0.96 -11.85
C ALA A 111 3.05 -1.57 -13.25
N ASN A 112 2.05 -1.13 -14.02
CA ASN A 112 1.84 -1.56 -15.41
C ASN A 112 2.26 -0.51 -16.44
N ASP A 113 2.78 0.66 -16.01
CA ASP A 113 3.16 1.73 -16.92
C ASP A 113 4.62 1.55 -17.37
N PRO A 114 4.89 1.23 -18.65
CA PRO A 114 6.26 1.07 -19.14
C PRO A 114 7.06 2.38 -19.16
N ASN A 115 6.41 3.55 -18.97
CA ASN A 115 7.06 4.85 -18.93
C ASN A 115 7.32 5.35 -17.50
N ASP A 116 6.83 4.66 -16.47
CA ASP A 116 7.01 5.04 -15.06
C ASP A 116 7.88 4.01 -14.33
N PRO A 117 9.19 4.24 -14.18
CA PRO A 117 10.09 3.30 -13.50
C PRO A 117 9.95 3.33 -11.96
N SER A 118 9.04 4.13 -11.40
CA SER A 118 8.93 4.35 -9.95
C SER A 118 8.44 3.10 -9.21
N ILE A 119 7.49 2.39 -9.82
CA ILE A 119 6.93 1.14 -9.32
C ILE A 119 6.87 0.21 -10.52
N THR A 120 7.72 -0.80 -10.54
CA THR A 120 7.75 -1.81 -11.60
C THR A 120 7.48 -3.19 -11.04
N PRO A 121 7.01 -4.15 -11.86
CA PRO A 121 6.78 -5.52 -11.40
C PRO A 121 8.04 -6.13 -10.79
N ASP A 122 9.22 -5.85 -11.37
CA ASP A 122 10.52 -6.25 -10.85
C ASP A 122 10.82 -5.66 -9.47
N SER A 123 10.53 -4.38 -9.25
CA SER A 123 10.76 -3.73 -7.95
C SER A 123 9.87 -4.32 -6.85
N ILE A 124 8.63 -4.69 -7.18
CA ILE A 124 7.72 -5.37 -6.27
C ILE A 124 8.25 -6.78 -6.00
N GLN A 125 8.65 -7.52 -7.04
CA GLN A 125 9.19 -8.87 -6.92
C GLN A 125 10.46 -8.91 -6.07
N SER A 126 11.34 -7.92 -6.22
CA SER A 126 12.55 -7.78 -5.39
C SER A 126 12.23 -7.45 -3.93
N SER A 127 11.02 -6.95 -3.64
CA SER A 127 10.55 -6.66 -2.29
C SER A 127 9.86 -7.87 -1.63
N LEU A 128 9.53 -8.93 -2.40
CA LEU A 128 8.97 -10.16 -1.84
C LEU A 128 10.08 -10.99 -1.17
N PRO A 129 9.82 -11.61 0.00
CA PRO A 129 10.78 -12.43 0.75
C PRO A 129 11.20 -13.75 0.06
N GLY A 130 10.90 -13.92 -1.23
CA GLY A 130 11.32 -15.06 -2.06
C GLY A 130 11.61 -14.69 -3.53
N GLY A 131 11.75 -13.39 -3.83
CA GLY A 131 12.14 -12.94 -5.17
C GLY A 131 13.52 -13.48 -5.55
N LEU A 132 13.75 -13.69 -6.85
CA LEU A 132 14.95 -14.29 -7.48
C LEU A 132 16.32 -13.76 -6.99
N GLY A 133 16.38 -12.66 -6.23
CA GLY A 133 17.58 -12.14 -5.58
C GLY A 133 17.97 -12.83 -4.25
N GLY A 134 17.09 -13.60 -3.60
CA GLY A 134 17.37 -14.21 -2.29
C GLY A 134 17.93 -15.63 -2.32
N VAL A 135 17.67 -16.40 -3.39
CA VAL A 135 18.00 -17.84 -3.45
C VAL A 135 19.28 -18.14 -4.25
N LEU A 136 19.76 -17.22 -5.08
CA LEU A 136 20.94 -17.47 -5.93
C LEU A 136 22.28 -17.06 -5.29
N GLY A 137 22.26 -16.36 -4.15
CA GLY A 137 23.46 -15.93 -3.43
C GLY A 137 24.01 -16.92 -2.39
N GLY A 138 23.34 -18.07 -2.19
CA GLY A 138 23.68 -19.04 -1.13
C GLY A 138 24.26 -20.37 -1.60
N LEU A 139 24.61 -20.52 -2.89
CA LEU A 139 25.04 -21.80 -3.48
C LEU A 139 26.38 -21.74 -4.24
N PHE A 140 27.24 -20.75 -3.96
CA PHE A 140 28.63 -20.74 -4.41
C PHE A 140 29.60 -20.57 -3.24
#